data_AF-A0A1Z5LAX6-F1
#
_entry.id   AF-A0A1Z5LAX6-F1
#
_cell.length_a   1.000
_cell.length_b   1.000
_cell.length_c   1.000
_cell.angle_alpha   90.00
_cell.angle_beta   90.00
_cell.angle_gamma   90.00
#
_symmetry.space_group_name_H-M   'P 1'
#
loop_
_entity.id
_entity.type
_entity.pdbx_description
1 polymer ?
#
loop_
_entity_poly.entity_id
_entity_poly.type
_entity_poly.pdbx_seq_one_letter_code
_entity_poly.pdbx_strand_id
1 'polypeptide(L)'
;MTHSRCAGLNAVTPAEATGILLQALAISEPSVTALAFSARGMVDLGINNKMTLTDIRARMRETPMGPVSPALPLRWAQEQRRSYDLFLSCTDTQTQPGDTHPAEALKEYRRVLHLPQARLVTCAMCSKGFSLAPPDEFGMLDIAGFDVNVLRIVQDFACGLI
;
A
#
# COMPACT_ATOMS: atom_id res chain seq x y z
N MET A 1 -0.03 -10.65 -8.86
CA MET A 1 0.64 -10.88 -7.56
C MET A 1 1.13 -12.30 -7.27
N THR A 2 0.53 -13.38 -7.81
CA THR A 2 0.87 -14.78 -7.42
C THR A 2 1.82 -15.53 -8.37
N HIS A 3 2.00 -15.05 -9.61
CA HIS A 3 2.80 -15.73 -10.63
C HIS A 3 4.20 -15.10 -10.83
N SER A 4 4.34 -13.82 -10.48
CA SER A 4 5.59 -13.07 -10.56
C SER A 4 6.42 -13.21 -9.28
N ARG A 5 7.70 -12.86 -9.34
CA ARG A 5 8.63 -12.84 -8.19
C ARG A 5 9.05 -11.41 -7.88
N CYS A 6 9.26 -11.14 -6.60
CA CYS A 6 9.73 -9.84 -6.18
C CYS A 6 11.15 -9.58 -6.71
N ALA A 7 11.37 -8.40 -7.29
CA ALA A 7 12.71 -7.94 -7.64
C ALA A 7 13.50 -7.72 -6.33
N GLY A 8 14.65 -8.40 -6.20
CA GLY A 8 15.47 -8.43 -4.96
C GLY A 8 15.30 -9.73 -4.16
N LEU A 9 14.16 -10.40 -4.24
CA LEU A 9 13.87 -11.66 -3.54
C LEU A 9 13.11 -12.65 -4.44
N ASN A 10 13.86 -13.35 -5.32
CA ASN A 10 13.30 -14.23 -6.35
C ASN A 10 12.51 -15.44 -5.80
N ALA A 11 12.67 -15.80 -4.53
CA ALA A 11 11.95 -16.89 -3.89
C ALA A 11 10.50 -16.51 -3.47
N VAL A 12 10.19 -15.21 -3.39
CA VAL A 12 8.96 -14.71 -2.80
C VAL A 12 8.07 -14.08 -3.87
N THR A 13 6.79 -14.42 -3.86
CA THR A 13 5.78 -13.74 -4.69
C THR A 13 5.33 -12.43 -4.03
N PRO A 14 4.87 -11.42 -4.79
CA PRO A 14 4.28 -10.21 -4.21
C PRO A 14 3.14 -10.47 -3.22
N ALA A 15 2.33 -11.51 -3.46
CA ALA A 15 1.27 -11.90 -2.53
C ALA A 15 1.84 -12.42 -1.19
N GLU A 16 2.92 -13.22 -1.21
CA GLU A 16 3.60 -13.69 0.00
C GLU A 16 4.28 -12.54 0.74
N ALA A 17 4.99 -11.66 0.01
CA ALA A 17 5.61 -10.47 0.57
C ALA A 17 4.58 -9.55 1.24
N THR A 18 3.45 -9.29 0.59
CA THR A 18 2.35 -8.50 1.15
C THR A 18 1.76 -9.16 2.39
N GLY A 19 1.58 -10.49 2.39
CA GLY A 19 1.11 -11.22 3.57
C GLY A 19 2.06 -11.09 4.77
N ILE A 20 3.38 -11.14 4.53
CA ILE A 20 4.40 -10.95 5.56
C ILE A 20 4.36 -9.51 6.09
N LEU A 21 4.27 -8.50 5.22
CA LEU A 21 4.13 -7.10 5.61
C LEU A 21 2.88 -6.87 6.47
N LEU A 22 1.73 -7.38 6.03
CA LEU A 22 0.48 -7.26 6.76
C LEU A 22 0.57 -7.91 8.14
N GLN A 23 1.19 -9.09 8.25
CA GLN A 23 1.37 -9.75 9.53
C GLN A 23 2.26 -8.91 10.47
N ALA A 24 3.40 -8.44 9.96
CA ALA A 24 4.34 -7.64 10.75
C ALA A 24 3.70 -6.33 11.24
N LEU A 25 2.96 -5.64 10.36
CA LEU A 25 2.25 -4.41 10.70
C LEU A 25 1.13 -4.67 11.70
N ALA A 26 0.31 -5.71 11.50
CA ALA A 26 -0.77 -6.03 12.43
C ALA A 26 -0.27 -6.38 13.85
N ILE A 27 0.93 -6.93 13.97
CA ILE A 27 1.56 -7.22 15.27
C ILE A 27 2.15 -5.96 15.90
N SER A 28 2.80 -5.11 15.09
CA SER A 28 3.64 -4.01 15.59
C SER A 28 2.85 -2.71 15.80
N GLU A 29 1.80 -2.49 15.01
CA GLU A 29 1.03 -1.24 15.01
C GLU A 29 -0.38 -1.45 15.59
N PRO A 30 -0.82 -0.62 16.54
CA PRO A 30 -2.11 -0.79 17.20
C PRO A 30 -3.31 -0.48 16.28
N SER A 31 -3.09 0.27 15.20
CA SER A 31 -4.13 0.74 14.28
C SER A 31 -3.75 0.48 12.82
N VAL A 32 -4.12 -0.68 12.30
CA VAL A 32 -3.91 -1.07 10.90
C VAL A 32 -5.24 -1.46 10.28
N THR A 33 -5.57 -0.83 9.14
CA THR A 33 -6.70 -1.27 8.31
C THR A 33 -6.15 -1.93 7.05
N ALA A 34 -6.34 -3.24 6.93
CA ALA A 34 -5.88 -4.02 5.80
C ALA A 34 -6.97 -4.15 4.74
N LEU A 35 -6.75 -3.56 3.56
CA LEU A 35 -7.72 -3.55 2.47
C LEU A 35 -7.13 -4.22 1.23
N ALA A 36 -7.97 -4.98 0.53
CA ALA A 36 -7.72 -5.40 -0.84
C ALA A 36 -8.52 -4.50 -1.79
N PHE A 37 -7.94 -4.14 -2.93
CA PHE A 37 -8.60 -3.20 -3.83
C PHE A 37 -8.30 -3.42 -5.31
N SER A 38 -9.26 -3.06 -6.14
CA SER A 38 -9.12 -2.88 -7.59
C SER A 38 -10.18 -1.90 -8.10
N ALA A 39 -10.26 -1.70 -9.41
CA ALA A 39 -11.31 -0.91 -10.06
C ALA A 39 -12.74 -1.36 -9.71
N ARG A 40 -12.91 -2.57 -9.14
CA ARG A 40 -14.21 -3.08 -8.68
C ARG A 40 -14.58 -2.66 -7.26
N GLY A 41 -13.66 -2.04 -6.50
CA GLY A 41 -13.91 -1.53 -5.16
C GLY A 41 -12.85 -1.95 -4.13
N MET A 42 -13.17 -1.69 -2.86
CA MET A 42 -12.36 -2.01 -1.69
C MET A 42 -13.01 -3.14 -0.89
N VAL A 43 -12.23 -4.09 -0.39
CA VAL A 43 -12.64 -5.17 0.50
C VAL A 43 -11.80 -5.11 1.77
N ASP A 44 -12.45 -5.06 2.93
CA ASP A 44 -11.79 -5.19 4.22
C ASP A 44 -11.40 -6.65 4.45
N LEU A 45 -10.10 -6.89 4.68
CA LEU A 45 -9.55 -8.23 4.90
C LEU A 45 -9.71 -8.69 6.35
N GLY A 46 -10.05 -7.80 7.28
CA GLY A 46 -10.26 -8.11 8.70
C GLY A 46 -9.00 -8.62 9.40
N ILE A 47 -7.81 -8.25 8.92
CA ILE A 47 -6.53 -8.71 9.47
C ILE A 47 -6.33 -8.19 10.90
N ASN A 48 -5.84 -9.04 11.79
CA ASN A 48 -5.49 -8.68 13.16
C ASN A 48 -4.26 -9.45 13.67
N ASN A 49 -3.75 -9.04 14.83
CA ASN A 49 -2.52 -9.58 15.43
C ASN A 49 -2.58 -11.06 15.88
N LYS A 50 -3.75 -11.71 15.82
CA LYS A 50 -3.90 -13.14 16.15
C LYS A 50 -3.86 -14.03 14.92
N MET A 51 -3.90 -13.45 13.71
CA MET A 51 -3.93 -14.21 12.47
C MET A 51 -2.55 -14.74 12.09
N THR A 52 -2.51 -16.00 11.65
CA THR A 52 -1.32 -16.59 11.05
C THR A 52 -1.14 -16.10 9.62
N LEU A 53 0.06 -16.30 9.05
CA LEU A 53 0.30 -15.99 7.63
C LEU A 53 -0.62 -16.80 6.71
N THR A 54 -1.00 -18.02 7.12
CA THR A 54 -1.97 -18.85 6.40
C THR A 54 -3.36 -18.22 6.40
N ASP A 55 -3.82 -17.67 7.54
CA ASP A 55 -5.10 -16.98 7.64
C ASP A 55 -5.11 -15.72 6.77
N ILE A 56 -4.05 -14.90 6.85
CA ILE A 56 -3.89 -13.70 6.03
C ILE A 56 -3.92 -14.06 4.55
N ARG A 57 -3.19 -15.11 4.14
CA ARG A 57 -3.18 -15.57 2.75
C ARG A 57 -4.56 -16.02 2.29
N ALA A 58 -5.35 -16.64 3.15
CA ALA A 58 -6.72 -17.03 2.82
C ALA A 58 -7.58 -15.79 2.54
N ARG A 59 -7.52 -14.77 3.42
CA ARG A 59 -8.23 -13.49 3.26
C ARG A 59 -7.83 -12.77 1.98
N MET A 60 -6.54 -12.72 1.66
CA MET A 60 -6.05 -12.07 0.45
C MET A 60 -6.59 -12.68 -0.86
N ARG A 61 -7.10 -13.93 -0.85
CA ARG A 61 -7.75 -14.53 -2.02
C ARG A 61 -9.13 -13.93 -2.31
N GLU A 62 -9.73 -13.24 -1.35
CA GLU A 62 -11.00 -12.53 -1.49
C GLU A 62 -10.85 -11.20 -2.24
N THR A 63 -9.64 -10.88 -2.72
CA THR A 63 -9.32 -9.64 -3.43
C THR A 63 -10.12 -9.50 -4.74
N PRO A 64 -10.81 -8.38 -4.96
CA PRO A 64 -11.51 -8.13 -6.22
C PRO A 64 -10.53 -8.07 -7.40
N MET A 65 -10.73 -8.89 -8.43
CA MET A 65 -9.91 -8.84 -9.65
C MET A 65 -10.19 -7.59 -10.47
N GLY A 66 -9.14 -6.88 -10.90
CA GLY A 66 -9.25 -5.77 -11.83
C GLY A 66 -8.02 -4.87 -11.84
N PRO A 67 -8.03 -3.82 -12.67
CA PRO A 67 -7.01 -2.77 -12.65
C PRO A 67 -6.82 -2.16 -11.27
N VAL A 68 -5.60 -1.74 -10.96
CA VAL A 68 -5.27 -1.13 -9.67
C VAL A 68 -4.92 0.34 -9.90
N SER A 69 -5.68 1.24 -9.28
CA SER A 69 -5.41 2.68 -9.29
C SER A 69 -4.83 3.10 -7.93
N PRO A 70 -3.62 3.69 -7.88
CA PRO A 70 -3.02 4.15 -6.63
C PRO A 70 -3.80 5.26 -5.92
N ALA A 71 -4.66 5.99 -6.63
CA ALA A 71 -5.50 7.03 -6.06
C ALA A 71 -6.77 6.48 -5.35
N LEU A 72 -7.14 5.22 -5.59
CA LEU A 72 -8.39 4.65 -5.07
C LEU A 72 -8.44 4.59 -3.53
N PRO A 73 -7.41 4.13 -2.81
CA PRO A 73 -7.44 4.09 -1.34
C PRO A 73 -7.62 5.46 -0.70
N LEU A 74 -7.02 6.51 -1.28
CA LEU A 74 -7.12 7.89 -0.81
C LEU A 74 -8.54 8.42 -0.95
N ARG A 75 -9.13 8.27 -2.14
CA ARG A 75 -10.51 8.70 -2.40
C ARG A 75 -11.51 7.94 -1.54
N TRP A 76 -11.33 6.62 -1.41
CA TRP A 76 -12.17 5.81 -0.51
C TRP A 76 -12.07 6.30 0.93
N ALA A 77 -10.87 6.54 1.45
CA ALA A 77 -10.71 7.02 2.82
C ALA A 77 -11.34 8.41 3.02
N GLN A 78 -11.23 9.30 2.03
CA GLN A 78 -11.90 10.60 2.03
C GLN A 78 -13.43 10.46 2.08
N GLU A 79 -14.00 9.65 1.18
CA GLU A 79 -15.44 9.41 1.09
C GLU A 79 -16.01 8.81 2.37
N GLN A 80 -15.26 7.87 2.97
CA GLN A 80 -15.63 7.23 4.24
C GLN A 80 -15.25 8.08 5.47
N ARG A 81 -14.66 9.26 5.28
CA ARG A 81 -14.12 10.13 6.34
C ARG A 81 -13.21 9.40 7.34
N ARG A 82 -12.38 8.49 6.84
CA ARG A 82 -11.41 7.74 7.64
C ARG A 82 -10.06 8.43 7.61
N SER A 83 -9.51 8.67 8.80
CA SER A 83 -8.23 9.35 9.01
C SER A 83 -7.10 8.32 9.08
N TYR A 84 -6.08 8.50 8.25
CA TYR A 84 -4.87 7.68 8.18
C TYR A 84 -3.66 8.60 8.00
N ASP A 85 -2.62 8.34 8.78
CA ASP A 85 -1.34 9.06 8.68
C ASP A 85 -0.45 8.50 7.55
N LEU A 86 -0.66 7.23 7.19
CA LEU A 86 0.13 6.53 6.18
C LEU A 86 -0.73 5.57 5.37
N PHE A 87 -0.60 5.65 4.05
CA PHE A 87 -1.10 4.66 3.10
C PHE A 87 0.08 3.84 2.57
N LEU A 88 0.07 2.53 2.77
CA LEU A 88 1.05 1.61 2.17
C LEU A 88 0.36 0.77 1.08
N SER A 89 0.66 1.04 -0.18
CA SER A 89 0.13 0.30 -1.32
C SER A 89 1.13 -0.75 -1.78
N CYS A 90 0.73 -2.03 -1.76
CA CYS A 90 1.55 -3.14 -2.25
C CYS A 90 1.02 -3.65 -3.59
N THR A 91 1.87 -3.72 -4.61
CA THR A 91 1.51 -4.19 -5.95
C THR A 91 2.69 -4.94 -6.60
N ASP A 92 2.43 -5.69 -7.67
CA ASP A 92 3.52 -6.28 -8.47
C ASP A 92 4.19 -5.21 -9.35
N THR A 93 3.53 -4.79 -10.43
CA THR A 93 3.94 -3.71 -11.34
C THR A 93 2.72 -2.97 -11.92
N GLN A 94 1.50 -3.47 -11.71
CA GLN A 94 0.34 -3.06 -12.49
C GLN A 94 -0.43 -1.90 -11.87
N THR A 95 0.18 -0.72 -11.80
CA THR A 95 -0.60 0.52 -11.62
C THR A 95 -1.12 0.96 -12.97
N GLN A 96 -2.45 1.12 -13.10
CA GLN A 96 -3.03 1.76 -14.27
C GLN A 96 -3.30 3.24 -13.96
N PRO A 97 -2.99 4.17 -14.88
CA PRO A 97 -3.39 5.55 -14.71
C PRO A 97 -4.92 5.59 -14.63
N GLY A 98 -5.43 6.14 -13.53
CA GLY A 98 -6.84 6.46 -13.38
C GLY A 98 -7.09 7.94 -13.72
N ASP A 99 -8.33 8.39 -13.55
CA ASP A 99 -8.73 9.77 -13.84
C ASP A 99 -8.03 10.81 -12.96
N THR A 100 -7.52 10.40 -11.79
CA THR A 100 -6.85 11.27 -10.82
C THR A 100 -5.47 10.72 -10.50
N HIS A 101 -4.47 11.60 -10.57
CA HIS A 101 -3.11 11.28 -10.14
C HIS A 101 -3.08 11.08 -8.60
N PRO A 102 -2.36 10.08 -8.06
CA PRO A 102 -2.30 9.84 -6.62
C PRO A 102 -1.82 11.05 -5.81
N ALA A 103 -0.90 11.87 -6.34
CA ALA A 103 -0.47 13.10 -5.69
C ALA A 103 -1.63 14.10 -5.48
N GLU A 104 -2.48 14.27 -6.51
CA GLU A 104 -3.65 15.14 -6.41
C GLU A 104 -4.70 14.57 -5.45
N ALA A 105 -4.92 13.25 -5.48
CA ALA A 105 -5.79 12.59 -4.52
C ALA A 105 -5.27 12.70 -3.07
N LEU A 106 -3.95 12.67 -2.87
CA LEU A 106 -3.34 12.84 -1.55
C LEU A 106 -3.50 14.28 -1.05
N LYS A 107 -3.23 15.28 -1.89
CA LYS A 107 -3.44 16.70 -1.57
C LYS A 107 -4.89 16.96 -1.16
N GLU A 108 -5.85 16.42 -1.92
CA GLU A 108 -7.27 16.57 -1.62
C GLU A 108 -7.67 15.85 -0.32
N TYR A 109 -7.19 14.62 -0.10
CA TYR A 109 -7.40 13.88 1.15
C TYR A 109 -6.93 14.67 2.38
N ARG A 110 -5.70 15.20 2.33
CA ARG A 110 -5.12 16.03 3.40
C ARG A 110 -5.95 17.28 3.65
N ARG A 111 -6.41 17.94 2.58
CA ARG A 111 -7.21 19.17 2.66
C ARG A 111 -8.58 18.92 3.28
N VAL A 112 -9.29 17.87 2.83
CA VAL A 112 -10.66 17.57 3.27
C VAL A 112 -10.71 17.08 4.71
N LEU A 113 -9.76 16.25 5.13
CA LEU A 113 -9.72 15.69 6.48
C LEU A 113 -8.80 16.44 7.45
N HIS A 114 -8.15 17.52 7.01
CA HIS A 114 -7.23 18.34 7.82
C HIS A 114 -6.03 17.53 8.35
N LEU A 115 -5.45 16.67 7.50
CA LEU A 115 -4.33 15.78 7.82
C LEU A 115 -3.07 16.16 7.01
N PRO A 116 -2.43 17.32 7.26
CA PRO A 116 -1.35 17.82 6.39
C PRO A 116 -0.13 16.88 6.32
N GLN A 117 0.03 16.00 7.30
CA GLN A 117 1.15 15.06 7.41
C GLN A 117 0.86 13.67 6.83
N ALA A 118 -0.34 13.42 6.27
CA ALA A 118 -0.65 12.10 5.71
C ALA A 118 0.30 11.75 4.56
N ARG A 119 0.82 10.52 4.50
CA ARG A 119 1.81 10.08 3.51
C ARG A 119 1.31 8.89 2.69
N LEU A 120 1.85 8.71 1.48
CA LEU A 120 1.58 7.57 0.61
C LEU A 120 2.89 6.89 0.21
N VAL A 121 3.02 5.61 0.50
CA VAL A 121 4.10 4.76 0.03
C VAL A 121 3.55 3.76 -0.99
N THR A 122 4.20 3.64 -2.14
CA THR A 122 3.90 2.61 -3.13
C THR A 122 5.06 1.63 -3.22
N CYS A 123 4.80 0.36 -2.92
CA CYS A 123 5.75 -0.74 -3.07
C CYS A 123 5.40 -1.55 -4.32
N ALA A 124 6.13 -1.30 -5.42
CA ALA A 124 6.00 -2.03 -6.68
C ALA A 124 7.00 -3.19 -6.72
N MET A 125 6.59 -4.32 -6.14
CA MET A 125 7.46 -5.42 -5.73
C MET A 125 8.14 -6.16 -6.89
N CYS A 126 7.58 -6.14 -8.10
CA CYS A 126 8.17 -6.75 -9.29
C CYS A 126 8.89 -5.73 -10.19
N SER A 127 8.83 -4.44 -9.85
CA SER A 127 9.40 -3.37 -10.68
C SER A 127 10.91 -3.28 -10.51
N LYS A 128 11.62 -2.98 -11.60
CA LYS A 128 13.04 -2.57 -11.58
C LYS A 128 13.20 -1.04 -11.62
N GLY A 129 12.10 -0.31 -11.68
CA GLY A 129 12.06 1.14 -11.78
C GLY A 129 10.69 1.61 -12.23
N PHE A 130 10.12 2.58 -11.50
CA PHE A 130 8.89 3.29 -11.83
C PHE A 130 8.95 4.68 -11.20
N SER A 131 8.04 5.57 -11.61
CA SER A 131 7.92 6.91 -11.06
C SER A 131 6.45 7.27 -10.97
N LEU A 132 5.92 7.25 -9.76
CA LEU A 132 4.55 7.61 -9.40
C LEU A 132 4.55 8.80 -8.44
N ALA A 133 5.53 8.89 -7.54
CA ALA A 133 5.78 10.03 -6.68
C ALA A 133 6.41 11.17 -7.49
N PRO A 134 5.73 12.33 -7.62
CA PRO A 134 6.33 13.51 -8.19
C PRO A 134 7.50 14.02 -7.33
N PRO A 135 8.58 14.56 -7.91
CA PRO A 135 9.73 15.07 -7.15
C PRO A 135 9.40 16.20 -6.16
N ASP A 136 8.29 16.91 -6.36
CA ASP A 136 7.82 18.02 -5.54
C ASP A 136 6.75 17.62 -4.50
N GLU A 137 6.39 16.34 -4.42
CA GLU A 137 5.43 15.81 -3.45
C GLU A 137 6.15 14.96 -2.38
N PHE A 138 6.66 15.64 -1.34
CA PHE A 138 7.48 15.02 -0.29
C PHE A 138 6.77 14.01 0.60
N GLY A 139 5.43 13.94 0.56
CA GLY A 139 4.72 12.87 1.27
C GLY A 139 4.35 11.69 0.40
N MET A 140 4.99 11.53 -0.76
CA MET A 140 4.95 10.30 -1.55
C MET A 140 6.33 9.64 -1.61
N LEU A 141 6.35 8.31 -1.50
CA LEU A 141 7.56 7.50 -1.64
C LEU A 141 7.29 6.29 -2.55
N ASP A 142 8.18 6.08 -3.52
CA ASP A 142 8.18 4.92 -4.39
C ASP A 142 9.28 3.93 -3.98
N ILE A 143 8.89 2.69 -3.72
CA ILE A 143 9.80 1.57 -3.43
C ILE A 143 9.70 0.57 -4.58
N ALA A 144 10.80 0.42 -5.34
CA ALA A 144 10.90 -0.57 -6.40
C ALA A 144 11.52 -1.87 -5.87
N GLY A 145 10.84 -2.99 -6.08
CA GLY A 145 11.27 -4.29 -5.56
C GLY A 145 10.84 -4.54 -4.11
N PHE A 146 11.42 -5.59 -3.52
CA PHE A 146 11.16 -5.98 -2.15
C PHE A 146 12.39 -6.63 -1.51
N ASP A 147 12.73 -6.20 -0.30
CA ASP A 147 13.79 -6.77 0.53
C ASP A 147 13.41 -6.71 2.02
N VAL A 148 14.34 -7.09 2.89
CA VAL A 148 14.15 -7.09 4.36
C VAL A 148 14.07 -5.69 4.98
N ASN A 149 14.46 -4.64 4.26
CA ASN A 149 14.54 -3.26 4.76
C ASN A 149 13.28 -2.45 4.49
N VAL A 150 12.35 -2.95 3.66
CA VAL A 150 11.14 -2.21 3.25
C VAL A 150 10.37 -1.64 4.44
N LEU A 151 10.12 -2.42 5.49
CA LEU A 151 9.41 -1.92 6.68
C LEU A 151 10.18 -0.81 7.40
N ARG A 152 11.51 -0.91 7.45
CA ARG A 152 12.34 0.11 8.09
C ARG A 152 12.28 1.42 7.30
N ILE A 153 12.37 1.35 5.98
CA ILE A 153 12.24 2.51 5.09
C ILE A 153 10.86 3.15 5.25
N VAL A 154 9.80 2.33 5.29
CA VAL A 154 8.42 2.80 5.51
C VAL A 154 8.30 3.51 6.86
N GLN A 155 8.89 2.96 7.92
CA GLN A 155 8.90 3.57 9.25
C GLN A 155 9.65 4.89 9.26
N ASP A 156 10.87 4.92 8.73
CA ASP A 156 11.70 6.13 8.69
C ASP A 156 10.99 7.24 7.89
N PHE A 157 10.35 6.88 6.76
CA PHE A 157 9.53 7.81 6.00
C PHE A 157 8.28 8.26 6.76
N ALA A 158 7.56 7.36 7.45
CA ALA A 158 6.39 7.74 8.24
C ALA A 158 6.75 8.74 9.35
N CYS A 159 7.93 8.58 9.95
CA CYS A 159 8.47 9.48 10.97
C CYS A 159 9.13 10.75 10.42
N GLY A 160 9.27 10.91 9.10
CA GLY A 160 9.92 12.08 8.49
C GLY A 160 11.44 12.12 8.67
N LEU A 161 12.08 10.95 8.79
CA LEU A 161 13.54 10.82 8.87
C LEU A 161 14.20 10.75 7.49
N ILE A 162 13.42 10.46 6.44
CA ILE A 162 13.80 10.47 5.03
C ILE A 162 12.70 11.12 4.18
#